data_AF-E9NVE7-F1
#
_entry.id   AF-E9NVE7-F1
#
_cell.length_a   1.000
_cell.length_b   1.000
_cell.length_c   1.000
_cell.angle_alpha   90.00
_cell.angle_beta   90.00
_cell.angle_gamma   90.00
#
_symmetry.space_group_name_H-M   'P 1'
#
loop_
_entity.id
_entity.type
_entity.pdbx_description
1 polymer ?
#
loop_
_entity_poly.entity_id
_entity_poly.type
_entity_poly.pdbx_seq_one_letter_code
_entity_poly.pdbx_strand_id
1 'polypeptide(L)' 'MAVPKKRLSSSKKRIRKNIWKGKGSEAALKAFSLAKSLSTGNSKSFHFSDKKEKKSDK' A
#
# COMPACT_ATOMS: atom_id res chain seq x y z
N MET A 1 26.83 16.00 19.02
CA MET A 1 25.57 15.35 18.57
C MET A 1 24.59 15.33 19.73
N ALA A 2 23.29 15.54 19.48
CA ALA A 2 22.29 15.49 20.54
C ALA A 2 22.01 14.04 20.96
N VAL A 3 22.03 13.76 22.26
CA VAL A 3 21.77 12.43 22.83
C VAL A 3 20.48 12.49 23.66
N PRO A 4 19.56 11.51 23.52
CA PRO A 4 18.34 11.48 24.31
C PRO A 4 18.67 11.28 25.80
N LYS A 5 18.26 12.25 26.63
CA LYS A 5 18.49 12.19 28.09
C LYS A 5 17.76 11.06 28.80
N LYS A 6 16.59 10.65 28.27
CA LYS A 6 15.72 9.61 28.82
C LYS A 6 15.08 8.81 27.69
N ARG A 7 14.76 7.54 27.97
CA ARG A 7 13.99 6.69 27.05
C ARG A 7 12.56 7.20 26.90
N LEU A 8 11.98 7.01 25.72
CA LEU A 8 10.55 7.23 25.49
C LEU A 8 9.72 6.20 26.27
N SER A 9 8.58 6.65 26.81
CA SER A 9 7.59 5.75 27.40
C SER A 9 7.05 4.77 26.36
N SER A 10 6.57 3.62 26.81
CA SER A 10 5.97 2.60 25.94
C SER A 10 4.78 3.15 25.15
N SER A 11 3.95 3.96 25.78
CA SER A 11 2.79 4.62 25.14
C SER A 11 3.22 5.55 24.00
N LYS A 12 4.16 6.49 24.24
CA LYS A 12 4.66 7.40 23.18
C LYS A 12 5.30 6.65 22.02
N LYS A 13 6.02 5.56 22.30
CA LYS A 13 6.58 4.68 21.26
C LYS A 13 5.48 4.02 20.42
N ARG A 14 4.41 3.50 21.04
CA ARG A 14 3.29 2.86 20.33
C ARG A 14 2.52 3.86 19.46
N ILE A 15 2.24 5.07 19.96
CA ILE A 15 1.55 6.12 19.20
C ILE A 15 2.30 6.43 17.89
N ARG A 16 3.62 6.62 17.96
CA ARG A 16 4.44 6.87 16.75
C ARG A 16 4.39 5.72 15.75
N LYS A 17 4.41 4.47 16.23
CA LYS A 17 4.27 3.28 15.37
C LYS A 17 2.87 3.19 14.75
N ASN A 18 1.82 3.54 15.50
CA ASN A 18 0.44 3.52 15.00
C ASN A 18 0.23 4.55 13.90
N ILE A 19 0.81 5.75 14.02
CA ILE A 19 0.77 6.76 12.94
C ILE A 19 1.41 6.21 11.65
N TRP A 20 2.55 5.53 11.76
CA TRP A 20 3.19 4.91 10.60
C TRP A 20 2.33 3.78 10.00
N LYS A 21 1.74 2.92 10.84
CA LYS A 21 0.85 1.83 10.40
C LYS A 21 -0.46 2.34 9.78
N GLY A 22 -1.01 3.46 10.27
CA GLY A 22 -2.25 4.05 9.76
C GLY A 22 -2.18 4.50 8.29
N LYS A 23 -0.98 4.78 7.78
CA LYS A 23 -0.78 5.05 6.35
C LYS A 23 -1.13 3.83 5.47
N GLY A 24 -0.94 2.62 6.00
CA GLY A 24 -1.27 1.38 5.30
C GLY A 24 -2.77 1.19 5.08
N SER A 25 -3.61 1.59 6.04
CA SER A 25 -5.06 1.49 5.89
C SER A 25 -5.59 2.42 4.80
N GLU A 26 -5.04 3.62 4.66
CA GLU A 26 -5.43 4.53 3.57
C GLU A 26 -5.06 3.97 2.19
N ALA A 27 -3.86 3.37 2.08
CA ALA A 27 -3.42 2.72 0.86
C ALA A 27 -4.31 1.50 0.52
N ALA A 28 -4.70 0.72 1.52
CA ALA A 28 -5.58 -0.43 1.35
C ALA A 28 -6.97 -0.04 0.82
N LEU A 29 -7.56 1.04 1.33
CA LEU A 29 -8.86 1.54 0.84
C LEU A 29 -8.79 1.96 -0.63
N LYS A 30 -7.74 2.70 -1.01
CA LYS A 30 -7.52 3.11 -2.42
C LYS A 30 -7.30 1.90 -3.31
N ALA A 31 -6.49 0.94 -2.88
CA ALA A 31 -6.22 -0.30 -3.63
C ALA A 31 -7.49 -1.15 -3.81
N PHE A 32 -8.33 -1.26 -2.78
CA PHE A 32 -9.59 -2.00 -2.87
C PHE A 32 -10.58 -1.35 -3.83
N SER A 33 -10.75 -0.03 -3.75
CA SER A 33 -11.60 0.73 -4.69
C SER A 33 -11.12 0.55 -6.13
N LEU A 34 -9.80 0.62 -6.34
CA LEU A 34 -9.18 0.37 -7.65
C LEU A 34 -9.45 -1.05 -8.14
N ALA A 35 -9.22 -2.07 -7.31
CA ALA A 35 -9.46 -3.47 -7.68
C ALA A 35 -10.92 -3.73 -8.11
N LYS A 36 -11.89 -3.11 -7.43
CA LYS A 36 -13.31 -3.19 -7.82
C LYS A 36 -13.55 -2.54 -9.19
N SER A 37 -13.00 -1.35 -9.41
CA SER A 37 -13.11 -0.68 -10.72
C SER A 37 -12.53 -1.52 -11.85
N LEU A 38 -11.40 -2.18 -11.62
CA LEU A 38 -10.76 -3.08 -12.60
C LEU A 38 -11.57 -4.36 -12.83
N SER A 39 -12.13 -4.94 -11.78
CA SER A 39 -12.88 -6.20 -11.87
C SER A 39 -14.10 -6.13 -12.79
N THR A 40 -14.66 -4.94 -13.02
CA THR A 40 -15.82 -4.75 -13.91
C THR A 40 -15.48 -4.64 -15.38
N GLY A 41 -14.20 -4.44 -15.74
CA GLY A 41 -13.77 -4.30 -17.14
C GLY A 41 -14.30 -3.05 -17.89
N ASN A 42 -15.09 -2.21 -17.22
CA ASN A 42 -15.72 -1.02 -17.81
C ASN A 42 -14.79 0.21 -17.83
N SER A 43 -13.69 0.18 -17.08
CA SER A 43 -12.75 1.28 -16.98
C SER A 43 -11.83 1.36 -18.21
N LYS A 44 -12.05 2.38 -19.04
CA LYS A 44 -11.27 2.61 -20.28
C LYS A 44 -9.95 3.37 -20.06
N SER A 45 -9.73 3.92 -18.87
CA SER A 45 -8.58 4.77 -18.55
C SER A 45 -7.41 4.03 -17.92
N PHE A 46 -7.62 2.81 -17.42
CA PHE A 46 -6.59 2.02 -16.75
C PHE A 46 -6.20 0.82 -17.62
N HIS A 47 -4.98 0.84 -18.16
CA HIS A 47 -4.43 -0.23 -18.99
C HIS A 47 -3.36 -0.99 -18.23
N PHE A 48 -3.53 -2.30 -18.06
CA PHE A 48 -2.46 -3.18 -17.60
C PHE A 48 -1.79 -3.81 -18.81
N SER A 49 -0.47 -3.65 -18.95
CA SER A 49 0.28 -4.37 -19.96
C SER A 49 0.40 -5.82 -19.51
N ASP A 50 -0.49 -6.70 -19.98
CA ASP A 50 -0.29 -8.13 -19.82
C ASP A 50 0.98 -8.51 -20.58
N LYS A 51 2.11 -8.64 -19.88
CA LYS A 51 3.26 -9.40 -20.37
C LYS A 51 2.85 -10.87 -20.38
N LYS A 52 2.01 -11.27 -21.33
CA LYS A 52 1.91 -12.68 -21.69
C LYS A 52 3.27 -13.06 -22.23
N GLU A 53 4.08 -13.76 -21.45
CA GLU A 53 5.15 -14.56 -22.03
C GLU A 53 4.52 -15.37 -23.16
N LYS A 54 4.93 -15.10 -24.39
CA LYS A 54 4.53 -15.90 -25.53
C LYS A 54 5.07 -17.30 -25.25
N LYS A 55 4.24 -18.20 -24.73
CA LYS A 55 4.53 -19.63 -24.87
C LYS A 55 4.47 -19.90 -26.38
N SER A 56 5.66 -20.04 -26.95
CA SER A 56 5.85 -20.52 -28.30
C SER A 56 5.40 -21.98 -28.33
N ASP A 57 4.15 -22.21 -28.73
CA ASP A 57 3.70 -23.55 -29.06
C ASP A 57 4.37 -23.94 -30.40
N LYS A 58 5.10 -25.05 -30.37
CA LYS A 58 5.63 -25.76 -31.54
C LYS A 58 4.57 -26.74 -32.03
#